data_AF-A5AFN4-F1
#
_entry.id   AF-A5AFN4-F1
#
_cell.length_a   1.000
_cell.length_b   1.000
_cell.length_c   1.000
_cell.angle_alpha   90.00
_cell.angle_beta   90.00
_cell.angle_gamma   90.00
#
_symmetry.space_group_name_H-M   'P 1'
#
loop_
_entity.id
_entity.type
_entity.pdbx_description
1 polymer ?
#
loop_
_entity_poly.entity_id
_entity_poly.type
_entity_poly.pdbx_seq_one_letter_code
_entity_poly.pdbx_strand_id
1 'polypeptide(L)'
;MVASKVVYEGWMVRCGRRKIGRSYIHMRYFVLESRLLAYYKRKPQHNVVPIKTLLIDGNCRVEDRGLKTHHGYMVYVLSIYNKKEKYHRITMAAFNIQEALLWKEKIESVIDQHQDLQVANGNKYISFEYKSGMDNGRAASSSDHESHFLVKKIKISKIWLYAL
;
A
#
# COMPACT_ATOMS: atom_id res chain seq x y z
N MET A 1 9.85 -11.67 24.13
CA MET A 1 9.60 -10.77 22.98
C MET A 1 8.96 -11.62 21.90
N VAL A 2 7.69 -11.40 21.58
CA VAL A 2 7.04 -12.17 20.50
C VAL A 2 7.70 -11.74 19.19
N ALA A 3 8.30 -12.68 18.47
CA ALA A 3 8.81 -12.42 17.13
C ALA A 3 7.62 -11.98 16.27
N SER A 4 7.67 -10.75 15.77
CA SER A 4 6.62 -10.19 14.92
C SER A 4 6.58 -10.99 13.63
N LYS A 5 5.46 -11.67 13.37
CA LYS A 5 5.29 -12.54 12.20
C LYS A 5 5.22 -11.68 10.94
N VAL A 6 6.09 -11.97 9.96
CA VAL A 6 6.01 -11.37 8.62
C VAL A 6 4.72 -11.83 7.94
N VAL A 7 3.90 -10.87 7.53
CA VAL A 7 2.63 -11.07 6.82
C VAL A 7 2.88 -11.16 5.32
N TYR A 8 3.70 -10.26 4.79
CA TYR A 8 4.06 -10.23 3.37
C TYR A 8 5.41 -9.55 3.18
N GLU A 9 6.19 -9.98 2.19
CA GLU A 9 7.48 -9.36 1.89
C GLU A 9 7.81 -9.50 0.40
N GLY A 10 8.56 -8.54 -0.13
CA GLY A 10 8.86 -8.53 -1.55
C GLY A 10 9.62 -7.29 -2.03
N TRP A 11 10.13 -7.38 -3.25
CA TRP A 11 10.79 -6.26 -3.92
C TRP A 11 9.76 -5.30 -4.49
N MET A 12 9.88 -4.02 -4.12
CA MET A 12 9.03 -2.95 -4.63
C MET A 12 9.87 -1.72 -4.96
N VAL A 13 9.30 -0.85 -5.78
CA VAL A 13 9.95 0.38 -6.21
C VAL A 13 9.61 1.51 -5.25
N ARG A 14 10.63 2.16 -4.70
CA ARG A 14 10.50 3.47 -4.05
C ARG A 14 10.77 4.56 -5.09
N CYS A 15 9.76 5.37 -5.41
CA CYS A 15 9.88 6.49 -6.33
C CYS A 15 9.47 7.83 -5.69
N GLY A 16 9.90 8.93 -6.28
CA GLY A 16 9.48 10.27 -5.87
C GLY A 16 10.34 11.38 -6.45
N ARG A 17 10.17 12.59 -5.92
CA ARG A 17 10.97 13.78 -6.28
C ARG A 17 11.77 14.25 -5.08
N ARG A 18 13.07 14.54 -5.27
CA ARG A 18 13.91 15.18 -4.24
C ARG A 18 13.61 16.67 -4.18
N LYS A 19 14.02 17.34 -3.10
CA LYS A 19 13.86 18.80 -2.92
C LYS A 19 14.49 19.61 -4.07
N ILE A 20 15.59 19.11 -4.66
CA ILE A 20 16.30 19.76 -5.77
C ILE A 20 15.77 19.35 -7.17
N GLY A 21 14.50 18.97 -7.25
CA GLY A 21 13.80 18.70 -8.51
C GLY A 21 14.09 17.35 -9.19
N ARG A 22 15.20 16.68 -8.88
CA ARG A 22 15.56 15.36 -9.44
C ARG A 22 14.62 14.26 -8.91
N SER A 23 13.97 13.52 -9.82
CA SER A 23 13.24 12.30 -9.48
C SER A 23 14.19 11.18 -9.08
N TYR A 24 13.70 10.19 -8.36
CA TYR A 24 14.44 8.97 -8.05
C TYR A 24 13.55 7.74 -8.23
N ILE A 25 14.17 6.61 -8.57
CA ILE A 25 13.55 5.31 -8.66
C ILE A 25 14.52 4.29 -8.07
N HIS A 26 14.11 3.61 -7.01
CA HIS A 26 14.99 2.72 -6.25
C HIS A 26 14.27 1.42 -5.93
N MET A 27 14.84 0.28 -6.32
CA MET A 27 14.35 -1.01 -5.87
C MET A 27 14.70 -1.21 -4.39
N ARG A 28 13.72 -1.56 -3.57
CA ARG A 28 13.88 -1.79 -2.12
C ARG A 28 13.11 -3.04 -1.70
N TYR A 29 13.59 -3.72 -0.68
CA TYR A 29 12.90 -4.88 -0.13
C TYR A 29 11.95 -4.41 0.96
N PHE A 30 10.66 -4.61 0.77
CA PHE A 30 9.62 -4.24 1.72
C PHE A 30 9.22 -5.46 2.55
N VAL A 31 8.97 -5.22 3.83
CA VAL A 31 8.50 -6.21 4.79
C VAL A 31 7.29 -5.60 5.50
N LEU A 32 6.18 -6.32 5.43
CA LEU A 32 4.96 -6.05 6.15
C LEU A 32 4.82 -7.06 7.28
N GLU A 33 4.76 -6.54 8.50
CA GLU A 33 4.44 -7.28 9.71
C GLU A 33 3.06 -6.84 10.23
N SER A 34 2.57 -7.48 11.29
CA SER A 34 1.26 -7.19 11.88
C SER A 34 1.09 -5.77 12.42
N ARG A 35 2.18 -5.05 12.69
CA ARG A 35 2.14 -3.67 13.21
C ARG A 35 3.11 -2.72 12.53
N LEU A 36 3.84 -3.18 11.50
CA LEU A 36 4.96 -2.43 10.95
C LEU A 36 5.06 -2.65 9.44
N LEU A 37 5.18 -1.56 8.69
CA LEU A 37 5.67 -1.58 7.33
C LEU A 37 7.09 -1.02 7.31
N ALA A 38 8.05 -1.78 6.79
CA ALA A 38 9.44 -1.38 6.71
C ALA A 38 10.01 -1.65 5.32
N TYR A 39 11.06 -0.91 4.93
CA TYR A 39 11.86 -1.30 3.78
C TYR A 39 13.35 -1.13 3.98
N TYR A 40 14.09 -1.95 3.25
CA TYR A 40 15.52 -2.17 3.38
C TYR A 40 16.21 -1.99 2.04
N LYS A 41 17.53 -1.72 2.06
CA LYS A 41 18.34 -1.66 0.82
C LYS A 41 18.34 -3.01 0.11
N ARG A 42 18.34 -4.11 0.88
CA ARG A 42 18.38 -5.50 0.43
C ARG A 42 17.46 -6.33 1.33
N LYS A 43 17.15 -7.57 0.94
CA LYS A 43 16.41 -8.50 1.82
C LYS A 43 17.15 -8.60 3.17
N PRO A 44 16.50 -8.30 4.30
CA PRO A 44 17.17 -8.31 5.59
C PRO A 44 17.60 -9.74 5.94
N GLN A 45 18.83 -9.86 6.42
CA GLN A 45 19.38 -11.08 7.02
C GLN A 45 19.98 -10.67 8.36
N HIS A 46 19.63 -11.34 9.45
CA HIS A 46 20.04 -10.94 10.81
C HIS A 46 19.50 -9.54 11.20
N ASN A 47 20.28 -8.77 11.97
CA ASN A 47 19.86 -7.51 12.60
C ASN A 47 20.06 -6.28 11.69
N VAL A 48 19.65 -6.35 10.43
CA VAL A 48 19.72 -5.20 9.52
C VAL A 48 18.68 -4.17 9.91
N VAL A 49 19.10 -2.90 10.01
CA VAL A 49 18.21 -1.78 10.33
C VAL A 49 17.45 -1.32 9.08
N PRO A 50 16.11 -1.10 9.16
CA PRO A 50 15.33 -0.59 8.05
C PRO A 50 15.73 0.84 7.67
N ILE A 51 15.62 1.18 6.38
CA ILE A 51 15.84 2.56 5.90
C ILE A 51 14.72 3.47 6.38
N LYS A 52 13.49 2.95 6.41
CA LYS A 52 12.34 3.63 6.98
C LYS A 52 11.32 2.59 7.42
N THR A 53 10.67 2.91 8.53
CA THR A 53 9.53 2.19 9.08
C THR A 53 8.30 3.09 9.05
N LEU A 54 7.13 2.47 9.17
CA LEU A 54 5.83 3.09 9.44
C LEU A 54 5.05 2.14 10.35
N LEU A 55 4.65 2.63 11.51
CA LEU A 55 3.80 1.88 12.43
C LEU A 55 2.38 1.80 11.86
N ILE A 56 1.82 0.60 11.81
CA ILE A 56 0.46 0.35 11.32
C ILE A 56 -0.50 0.32 12.50
N ASP A 57 -1.50 1.20 12.44
CA ASP A 57 -2.63 1.24 13.36
C ASP A 57 -3.95 1.47 12.59
N GLY A 58 -5.09 1.52 13.29
CA GLY A 58 -6.40 1.79 12.66
C GLY A 58 -6.56 3.18 12.02
N ASN A 59 -5.59 4.09 12.21
CA ASN A 59 -5.57 5.42 11.57
C ASN A 59 -4.79 5.43 10.25
N CYS A 60 -4.08 4.34 9.92
CA CYS A 60 -3.40 4.19 8.65
C CYS A 60 -4.37 4.03 7.48
N ARG A 61 -4.00 4.55 6.32
CA ARG A 61 -4.73 4.33 5.05
C ARG A 61 -3.75 4.04 3.93
N VAL A 62 -4.24 3.29 2.95
CA VAL A 62 -3.53 2.99 1.71
C VAL A 62 -4.27 3.69 0.58
N GLU A 63 -3.62 4.66 -0.05
CA GLU A 63 -4.12 5.31 -1.25
C GLU A 63 -3.53 4.66 -2.49
N ASP A 64 -4.41 4.24 -3.39
CA ASP A 64 -4.04 3.94 -4.77
C ASP A 64 -3.83 5.27 -5.52
N ARG A 65 -2.59 5.52 -5.95
CA ARG A 65 -2.21 6.71 -6.70
C ARG A 65 -2.22 6.47 -8.21
N GLY A 66 -2.64 5.28 -8.64
CA GLY A 66 -2.72 4.86 -10.03
C GLY A 66 -1.38 4.63 -10.69
N LEU A 67 -1.44 4.46 -12.01
CA LEU A 67 -0.29 4.31 -12.88
C LEU A 67 0.42 5.65 -13.08
N LYS A 68 1.74 5.68 -12.88
CA LYS A 68 2.56 6.88 -13.07
C LYS A 68 3.81 6.56 -13.88
N THR A 69 4.24 7.54 -14.66
CA THR A 69 5.53 7.49 -15.37
C THR A 69 6.61 8.14 -14.51
N HIS A 70 7.59 7.35 -14.09
CA HIS A 70 8.76 7.79 -13.33
C HIS A 70 10.03 7.37 -14.06
N HIS A 71 10.85 8.33 -14.51
CA HIS A 71 12.09 8.03 -15.25
C HIS A 71 11.88 7.11 -16.46
N GLY A 72 10.79 7.31 -17.20
CA GLY A 72 10.43 6.46 -18.35
C GLY A 72 9.80 5.11 -17.99
N TYR A 73 9.74 4.75 -16.70
CA TYR A 73 9.09 3.53 -16.24
C TYR A 73 7.64 3.79 -15.84
N MET A 74 6.73 2.96 -16.33
CA MET A 74 5.33 2.93 -15.90
C MET A 74 5.20 2.06 -14.65
N VAL A 75 4.76 2.65 -13.54
CA VAL A 75 4.64 1.97 -12.24
C VAL A 75 3.31 2.31 -11.57
N TYR A 76 2.69 1.32 -10.94
CA TYR A 76 1.47 1.47 -10.14
C TYR A 76 1.86 1.88 -8.73
N VAL A 77 1.46 3.08 -8.30
CA VAL A 77 1.95 3.71 -7.08
C VAL A 77 0.93 3.60 -5.95
N LEU A 78 1.39 3.14 -4.79
CA LEU A 78 0.65 3.13 -3.53
C LEU A 78 1.26 4.14 -2.55
N SER A 79 0.41 4.71 -1.71
CA SER A 79 0.78 5.68 -0.69
C SER A 79 0.17 5.30 0.65
N ILE A 80 1.02 4.89 1.60
CA ILE A 80 0.64 4.48 2.95
C ILE A 80 0.96 5.62 3.90
N TYR A 81 -0.02 6.09 4.66
CA TYR A 81 0.14 7.17 5.63
C TYR A 81 -0.77 7.01 6.83
N ASN A 82 -0.41 7.64 7.94
CA ASN A 82 -1.27 7.75 9.11
C ASN A 82 -2.02 9.09 9.07
N LYS A 83 -3.35 9.08 9.24
CA LYS A 83 -4.17 10.30 9.24
C LYS A 83 -3.78 11.30 10.34
N LYS A 84 -3.30 10.81 11.48
CA LYS A 84 -2.86 11.64 12.62
C LYS A 84 -1.45 12.20 12.42
N GLU A 85 -0.60 11.50 11.66
CA GLU A 85 0.79 11.89 11.41
C GLU A 85 1.01 12.30 9.95
N LYS A 86 0.72 13.56 9.63
CA LYS A 86 0.73 14.08 8.24
C LYS A 86 2.05 13.89 7.48
N TYR A 87 3.19 13.83 8.18
CA TYR A 87 4.50 13.71 7.56
C TYR A 87 5.04 12.27 7.49
N HIS A 88 4.35 11.32 8.13
CA HIS A 88 4.79 9.94 8.19
C HIS A 88 4.13 9.10 7.08
N ARG A 89 4.72 9.17 5.89
CA ARG A 89 4.25 8.45 4.69
C ARG A 89 5.32 7.56 4.09
N ILE A 90 4.91 6.37 3.63
CA ILE A 90 5.69 5.51 2.75
C ILE A 90 5.01 5.46 1.38
N THR A 91 5.80 5.63 0.32
CA THR A 91 5.36 5.45 -1.07
C THR A 91 6.11 4.27 -1.66
N MET A 92 5.37 3.36 -2.27
CA MET A 92 5.88 2.16 -2.92
C MET A 92 5.15 1.96 -4.24
N ALA A 93 5.77 1.25 -5.17
CA ALA A 93 5.20 1.03 -6.48
C ALA A 93 5.60 -0.34 -7.03
N ALA A 94 4.75 -0.88 -7.90
CA ALA A 94 5.01 -2.11 -8.63
C ALA A 94 5.00 -1.85 -10.14
N PHE A 95 5.71 -2.69 -10.90
CA PHE A 95 5.63 -2.71 -12.36
C PHE A 95 4.39 -3.47 -12.88
N ASN A 96 3.74 -4.27 -12.02
CA ASN A 96 2.55 -5.05 -12.33
C ASN A 96 1.40 -4.58 -11.43
N ILE A 97 0.21 -4.38 -12.01
CA ILE A 97 -1.00 -4.06 -11.28
C ILE A 97 -1.36 -5.15 -10.25
N GLN A 98 -1.14 -6.43 -10.57
CA GLN A 98 -1.46 -7.53 -9.66
C GLN A 98 -0.62 -7.46 -8.37
N GLU A 99 0.67 -7.14 -8.51
CA GLU A 99 1.55 -6.94 -7.36
C GLU A 99 1.11 -5.72 -6.53
N ALA A 100 0.75 -4.61 -7.18
CA ALA A 100 0.23 -3.45 -6.47
C ALA A 100 -1.07 -3.77 -5.70
N LEU A 101 -2.02 -4.44 -6.34
CA LEU A 101 -3.29 -4.82 -5.70
C LEU A 101 -3.06 -5.77 -4.52
N LEU A 102 -2.18 -6.77 -4.68
CA LEU A 102 -1.84 -7.71 -3.61
C LEU A 102 -1.19 -7.00 -2.42
N TRP A 103 -0.25 -6.09 -2.66
CA TRP A 103 0.34 -5.27 -1.60
C TRP A 103 -0.70 -4.40 -0.89
N LYS A 104 -1.61 -3.77 -1.65
CA LYS A 104 -2.68 -2.96 -1.08
C LYS A 104 -3.58 -3.81 -0.18
N GLU A 105 -4.08 -4.94 -0.67
CA GLU A 105 -4.93 -5.88 0.07
C GLU A 105 -4.27 -6.34 1.38
N LYS A 106 -2.99 -6.74 1.32
CA LYS A 106 -2.27 -7.19 2.52
C LYS A 106 -2.11 -6.09 3.56
N ILE A 107 -1.84 -4.86 3.14
CA ILE A 107 -1.69 -3.74 4.07
C ILE A 107 -3.04 -3.34 4.67
N GLU A 108 -4.10 -3.28 3.86
CA GLU A 108 -5.47 -3.01 4.33
C GLU A 108 -5.92 -4.09 5.34
N SER A 109 -5.67 -5.37 5.06
CA SER A 109 -5.98 -6.46 5.98
C SER A 109 -5.29 -6.31 7.35
N VAL A 110 -4.02 -5.88 7.37
CA VAL A 110 -3.30 -5.64 8.65
C VAL A 110 -3.87 -4.43 9.41
N ILE A 111 -4.28 -3.38 8.69
CA ILE A 111 -4.94 -2.21 9.29
C ILE A 111 -6.27 -2.61 9.95
N ASP A 112 -7.09 -3.38 9.24
CA ASP A 112 -8.41 -3.81 9.70
C ASP A 112 -8.30 -4.73 10.93
N GLN A 113 -7.38 -5.70 10.90
CA GLN A 113 -7.08 -6.56 12.06
C GLN A 113 -6.67 -5.76 13.30
N HIS A 114 -5.92 -4.67 13.11
CA HIS A 114 -5.54 -3.81 14.24
C HIS A 114 -6.74 -3.01 14.77
N GLN A 115 -7.68 -2.63 13.91
CA GLN A 115 -8.90 -1.95 14.33
C GLN A 115 -9.79 -2.87 15.17
N ASP A 116 -9.98 -4.12 14.73
CA ASP A 116 -10.81 -5.10 15.44
C ASP A 116 -10.26 -5.46 16.83
N LEU A 117 -8.93 -5.61 16.95
CA LEU A 117 -8.28 -5.86 18.25
C LEU A 117 -8.46 -4.71 19.23
N GLN A 118 -8.50 -3.46 18.76
CA GLN A 118 -8.74 -2.29 19.63
C GLN A 118 -10.20 -2.18 20.04
N VAL A 119 -11.14 -2.51 19.15
CA VAL A 119 -12.57 -2.55 19.46
C VAL A 119 -12.87 -3.64 20.50
N ALA A 120 -12.28 -4.83 20.34
CA ALA A 120 -12.45 -5.94 21.29
C ALA A 120 -11.87 -5.63 22.68
N ASN A 121 -10.81 -4.83 22.77
CA ASN A 121 -10.18 -4.44 24.03
C ASN A 121 -10.80 -3.17 24.66
N GLY A 122 -11.74 -2.52 23.97
CA GLY A 122 -12.33 -1.22 24.32
C GLY A 122 -13.85 -1.27 24.52
N ASN A 123 -14.40 -2.35 25.05
CA ASN A 123 -15.86 -2.50 25.21
C ASN A 123 -16.48 -1.45 26.16
N LYS A 124 -17.03 -0.38 25.57
CA LYS A 124 -18.34 0.26 25.88
C LYS A 124 -18.45 1.55 25.05
N TYR A 125 -19.42 1.62 24.13
CA TYR A 125 -20.48 2.66 24.10
C TYR A 125 -21.29 2.58 22.77
N ILE A 126 -22.52 2.09 22.94
CA ILE A 126 -23.81 2.51 22.38
C ILE A 126 -24.04 2.41 20.86
N SER A 127 -25.02 1.55 20.56
CA SER A 127 -25.84 1.48 19.34
C SER A 127 -26.25 2.84 18.79
N PHE A 128 -26.18 3.00 17.46
CA PHE A 128 -27.10 3.89 16.77
C PHE A 128 -27.75 3.14 15.61
N GLU A 129 -28.93 2.61 15.91
CA GLU A 129 -29.94 2.30 14.92
C GLU A 129 -30.41 3.63 14.31
N TYR A 130 -30.27 3.77 12.99
CA TYR A 130 -30.95 4.84 12.25
C TYR A 130 -31.85 4.20 11.22
N LYS A 131 -33.13 4.04 11.58
CA LYS A 131 -34.21 4.00 10.61
C LYS A 131 -34.60 5.43 10.29
N SER A 132 -34.53 5.79 9.02
CA SER A 132 -35.35 6.85 8.43
C SER A 132 -35.71 6.40 7.03
N GLY A 133 -37.00 6.11 6.84
CA GLY A 133 -37.59 5.97 5.52
C GLY A 133 -37.97 7.35 5.01
N MET A 134 -37.79 7.55 3.71
CA MET A 134 -38.64 8.37 2.84
C MET A 134 -38.39 7.90 1.40
N ASP A 135 -39.47 7.52 0.72
CA ASP A 135 -39.51 7.37 -0.72
C ASP A 135 -39.39 8.74 -1.41
N ASN A 136 -38.83 8.78 -2.62
CA ASN A 136 -39.55 9.01 -3.89
C ASN A 136 -38.59 9.45 -5.01
N GLY A 137 -38.88 9.03 -6.24
CA GLY A 137 -38.64 9.89 -7.42
C GLY A 137 -37.36 9.74 -8.28
N ARG A 138 -37.35 8.73 -9.16
CA ARG A 138 -36.98 8.73 -10.61
C ARG A 138 -35.85 9.63 -11.20
N ALA A 139 -34.95 8.93 -11.90
CA ALA A 139 -34.57 9.01 -13.33
C ALA A 139 -33.26 9.70 -13.81
N ALA A 140 -32.66 9.02 -14.82
CA ALA A 140 -31.58 9.42 -15.76
C ALA A 140 -30.14 9.35 -15.21
N SER A 141 -29.09 8.85 -15.88
CA SER A 141 -28.87 8.32 -17.24
C SER A 141 -27.46 7.66 -17.33
N SER A 142 -27.37 6.56 -18.10
CA SER A 142 -26.30 6.13 -19.03
C SER A 142 -24.80 6.43 -18.75
N SER A 143 -23.95 5.39 -18.70
CA SER A 143 -23.24 4.85 -19.90
C SER A 143 -22.31 3.69 -19.52
N ASP A 144 -22.42 2.60 -20.28
CA ASP A 144 -21.54 1.44 -20.23
C ASP A 144 -20.35 1.66 -21.17
N HIS A 145 -19.14 1.46 -20.68
CA HIS A 145 -18.01 1.19 -21.55
C HIS A 145 -17.18 0.04 -20.99
N GLU A 146 -17.57 -1.16 -21.40
CA GLU A 146 -16.70 -2.35 -21.46
C GLU A 146 -15.45 -1.99 -22.26
N SER A 147 -14.29 -2.25 -21.67
CA SER A 147 -12.99 -2.09 -22.33
C SER A 147 -12.21 -3.39 -22.11
N HIS A 148 -12.32 -4.30 -23.07
CA HIS A 148 -11.50 -5.49 -23.15
C HIS A 148 -10.02 -5.11 -23.28
N PHE A 149 -9.23 -5.26 -22.22
CA PHE A 149 -7.78 -5.14 -22.28
C PHE A 149 -7.12 -6.51 -22.39
N LEU A 150 -6.64 -6.80 -23.60
CA LEU A 150 -5.80 -7.96 -23.93
C LEU A 150 -4.50 -7.91 -23.12
N VAL A 151 -4.31 -8.89 -22.23
CA VAL A 151 -3.08 -9.07 -21.46
C VAL A 151 -1.99 -9.67 -22.35
N LYS A 152 -1.05 -8.84 -22.83
CA LYS A 152 0.24 -9.33 -23.35
C LYS A 152 1.21 -9.49 -22.20
N LYS A 153 1.50 -10.76 -21.87
CA LYS A 153 2.43 -11.18 -20.81
C LYS A 153 3.87 -10.93 -21.27
N ILE A 154 4.51 -9.86 -20.79
CA ILE A 154 5.95 -9.63 -20.99
C ILE A 154 6.68 -10.24 -19.80
N LYS A 155 7.49 -11.27 -20.07
CA LYS A 155 8.37 -11.92 -19.10
C LYS A 155 9.68 -11.13 -19.06
N ILE A 156 9.91 -10.32 -18.03
CA ILE A 156 11.18 -9.60 -17.87
C ILE A 156 12.15 -10.46 -17.07
N SER A 157 13.29 -10.73 -17.69
CA SER A 157 14.42 -11.52 -17.22
C SER A 157 15.13 -10.86 -16.02
N LYS A 158 15.67 -11.70 -15.15
CA LYS A 158 16.39 -11.38 -13.89
C LYS A 158 17.77 -10.73 -14.12
N ILE A 159 17.87 -9.65 -14.89
CA ILE A 159 19.19 -9.05 -15.23
C ILE A 159 19.58 -7.84 -14.34
N TRP A 160 18.68 -7.30 -13.51
CA TRP A 160 19.02 -6.15 -12.66
C TRP A 160 19.64 -6.49 -11.29
N LEU A 161 20.40 -7.60 -11.16
CA LEU A 161 21.04 -7.93 -9.87
C LEU A 161 22.42 -7.30 -9.63
N TYR A 162 23.05 -6.63 -10.61
CA TYR A 162 24.37 -6.02 -10.38
C TYR A 162 24.51 -4.66 -11.07
N ALA A 163 24.13 -3.60 -10.36
CA ALA A 163 24.68 -2.26 -10.58
C ALA A 163 24.61 -1.48 -9.26
N LEU A 164 25.80 -1.20 -8.73
CA LEU A 164 26.24 -0.49 -7.51
C LEU A 164 25.24 0.47 -6.82
#